data_AF-A0A2H5VGT1-F1
#
_entry.id   AF-A0A2H5VGT1-F1
#
_cell.length_a   1.000
_cell.length_b   1.000
_cell.length_c   1.000
_cell.angle_alpha   90.00
_cell.angle_beta   90.00
_cell.angle_gamma   90.00
#
_symmetry.space_group_name_H-M   'P 1'
#
loop_
_entity.id
_entity.type
_entity.pdbx_description
1 polymer ?
#
loop_
_entity_poly.entity_id
_entity_poly.type
_entity_poly.pdbx_seq_one_letter_code
_entity_poly.pdbx_strand_id
1 'polypeptide(L)' 'MKLVFDSNILVSSLDSNDLFHAECYPVFEKLLSSEIEALCPALVLVETACVIRRRTNSEELAVATYKNLARLP' A
#
# COMPACT_ATOMS: atom_id res chain seq x y z
N MET A 1 8.24 -1.68 -15.69
CA MET A 1 7.61 -0.38 -16.08
C MET A 1 7.54 0.51 -14.84
N LYS A 2 7.83 1.82 -14.93
CA LYS A 2 7.76 2.73 -13.78
C LYS A 2 6.36 3.35 -13.69
N LEU A 3 5.74 3.27 -12.51
CA LEU A 3 4.43 3.84 -12.23
C LEU A 3 4.51 4.72 -10.99
N VAL A 4 3.74 5.81 -10.98
CA VAL A 4 3.59 6.64 -9.77
C VAL A 4 2.44 6.09 -8.94
N PHE A 5 2.70 5.76 -7.68
CA PHE A 5 1.69 5.24 -6.77
C PHE A 5 1.19 6.35 -5.86
N ASP A 6 -0.12 6.36 -5.65
CA ASP A 6 -0.78 7.14 -4.61
C ASP A 6 -1.20 6.20 -3.45
N SER A 7 -1.53 6.78 -2.31
CA SER A 7 -1.85 6.03 -1.09
C SER A 7 -3.08 5.14 -1.25
N ASN A 8 -4.03 5.53 -2.11
CA ASN A 8 -5.23 4.73 -2.40
C ASN A 8 -4.93 3.35 -3.00
N ILE A 9 -3.96 3.23 -3.91
CA ILE A 9 -3.57 1.95 -4.52
C ILE A 9 -3.07 0.99 -3.44
N LEU A 10 -2.21 1.48 -2.55
CA LEU A 10 -1.68 0.68 -1.44
C LEU A 10 -2.79 0.32 -0.45
N VAL A 11 -3.61 1.29 -0.04
CA VAL A 11 -4.73 1.04 0.89
C VAL A 11 -5.70 0.00 0.34
N SER A 12 -6.21 0.19 -0.88
CA SER A 12 -7.18 -0.73 -1.49
C SER A 12 -6.57 -2.11 -1.75
N SER A 13 -5.27 -2.19 -2.07
CA SER A 13 -4.59 -3.49 -2.21
C SER A 13 -4.44 -4.26 -0.89
N LEU A 14 -4.36 -3.57 0.26
CA LEU A 14 -4.16 -4.18 1.58
C LEU A 14 -5.46 -4.47 2.34
N ASP A 15 -6.58 -3.86 1.96
CA ASP A 15 -7.88 -4.05 2.58
C ASP A 15 -8.80 -4.88 1.67
N SER A 16 -9.00 -6.15 2.01
CA SER A 16 -9.83 -7.08 1.23
C SER A 16 -11.32 -6.70 1.18
N ASN A 17 -11.76 -5.74 2.00
CA ASN A 17 -13.13 -5.24 1.99
C ASN A 17 -13.28 -3.92 1.20
N ASP A 18 -12.19 -3.36 0.67
CA ASP A 18 -12.24 -2.14 -0.12
C ASP A 18 -12.89 -2.40 -1.49
N LEU A 19 -13.70 -1.45 -1.96
CA LEU A 19 -14.42 -1.56 -3.24
C LEU A 19 -13.49 -1.84 -4.41
N PHE A 20 -12.25 -1.31 -4.37
CA PHE A 20 -11.27 -1.41 -5.44
C PHE A 20 -10.19 -2.46 -5.17
N HIS A 21 -10.40 -3.35 -4.20
CA HIS A 21 -9.42 -4.37 -3.85
C HIS A 21 -9.08 -5.28 -5.03
N ALA A 22 -10.10 -5.74 -5.77
CA ALA A 22 -9.91 -6.66 -6.89
C ALA A 22 -9.09 -6.04 -8.04
N GLU A 23 -9.17 -4.72 -8.21
CA GLU A 23 -8.45 -3.97 -9.22
C GLU A 23 -7.03 -3.59 -8.77
N CYS A 24 -6.86 -3.23 -7.49
CA CYS A 24 -5.58 -2.76 -6.95
C CYS A 24 -4.65 -3.89 -6.55
N TYR A 25 -5.18 -5.01 -6.06
CA TYR A 25 -4.37 -6.14 -5.60
C TYR A 25 -3.46 -6.71 -6.70
N PRO A 26 -3.90 -6.94 -7.95
CA PRO A 26 -3.01 -7.40 -9.03
C PRO A 26 -1.88 -6.41 -9.36
N VAL A 27 -2.11 -5.10 -9.16
CA VAL A 27 -1.06 -4.09 -9.35
C VAL A 27 -0.02 -4.21 -8.24
N PHE A 28 -0.46 -4.43 -7.00
CA PHE A 28 0.43 -4.66 -5.87
C PHE A 28 1.22 -5.98 -6.02
N GLU A 29 0.61 -7.06 -6.52
CA GLU A 29 1.33 -8.30 -6.82
C GLU A 29 2.44 -8.10 -7.85
N LYS A 30 2.19 -7.31 -8.90
CA LYS A 30 3.21 -6.96 -9.90
C LYS A 30 4.37 -6.15 -9.31
N LEU A 31 4.11 -5.33 -8.29
CA LEU A 31 5.15 -4.63 -7.55
C LEU A 31 6.00 -5.64 -6.76
N LEU A 32 5.36 -6.56 -6.05
CA LEU A 32 6.04 -7.60 -5.27
C LEU A 32 6.86 -8.57 -6.16
N SER A 33 6.38 -8.87 -7.37
CA SER A 33 7.10 -9.69 -8.35
C SER A 33 8.15 -8.92 -9.16
N SER A 34 8.36 -7.62 -8.88
CA SER A 34 9.30 -6.75 -9.60
C SER A 34 9.01 -6.59 -11.10
N GLU A 35 7.76 -6.84 -11.55
CA GLU A 35 7.32 -6.56 -12.93
C GLU A 35 7.12 -5.06 -13.17
N ILE A 36 6.77 -4.32 -12.12
CA ILE A 36 6.66 -2.87 -12.10
C ILE A 36 7.53 -2.28 -10.99
N GLU A 37 7.91 -1.02 -11.16
CA GLU A 37 8.61 -0.22 -10.17
C GLU A 37 7.67 0.92 -9.74
N ALA A 38 7.39 1.01 -8.44
CA ALA A 38 6.55 2.08 -7.89
C ALA A 38 7.41 3.26 -7.44
N LEU A 39 7.08 4.44 -7.95
CA LEU A 39 7.63 5.72 -7.51
C LEU A 39 6.58 6.42 -6.67
N CYS A 40 6.90 6.79 -5.44
CA CYS A 40 6.00 7.60 -4.63
C CYS A 40 6.79 8.51 -3.66
N PRO A 41 6.28 9.70 -3.33
CA PRO A 41 6.81 10.50 -2.24
C PRO A 41 6.69 9.74 -0.91
N ALA A 42 7.64 9.95 0.02
CA ALA A 42 7.59 9.33 1.35
C ALA A 42 6.26 9.59 2.11
N LEU A 43 5.57 10.70 1.78
CA LEU A 43 4.25 11.04 2.32
C LEU A 43 3.19 9.97 2.03
N VAL A 44 3.26 9.28 0.89
CA VAL A 44 2.32 8.21 0.52
C VAL A 44 2.33 7.09 1.55
N LEU A 45 3.50 6.69 2.05
CA LEU A 45 3.62 5.67 3.10
C LEU A 45 3.03 6.14 4.43
N VAL A 46 3.16 7.44 4.76
CA VAL A 46 2.56 8.03 5.97
C VAL A 46 1.04 8.00 5.86
N GLU A 47 0.49 8.43 4.72
CA GLU A 47 -0.96 8.39 4.46
C GLU A 47 -1.51 6.98 4.55
N THR A 48 -0.88 6.01 3.90
CA THR A 48 -1.27 4.60 3.96
C THR A 48 -1.29 4.10 5.41
N ALA A 49 -0.25 4.37 6.20
CA ALA A 49 -0.20 3.97 7.61
C ALA A 49 -1.32 4.62 8.44
N CYS A 50 -1.58 5.91 8.22
CA CYS A 50 -2.68 6.63 8.88
C CYS A 50 -4.05 6.05 8.54
N VAL A 51 -4.29 5.70 7.28
CA VAL A 51 -5.56 5.11 6.83
C VAL A 51 -5.75 3.71 7.43
N ILE A 52 -4.71 2.86 7.41
CA ILE A 52 -4.75 1.53 8.04
C ILE A 52 -5.05 1.65 9.54
N ARG A 53 -4.37 2.58 10.26
CA ARG A 53 -4.66 2.85 11.68
C ARG A 53 -6.13 3.23 11.89
N ARG A 54 -6.67 4.12 11.05
CA ARG A 54 -8.05 4.60 11.16
C ARG A 54 -9.07 3.49 10.88
N ARG A 55 -8.85 2.65 9.87
CA ARG A 55 -9.79 1.59 9.47
C ARG A 55 -9.79 0.42 10.44
N THR A 56 -8.61 0.06 10.96
CA THR A 56 -8.44 -1.15 11.77
C THR A 56 -8.47 -0.88 13.27
N ASN A 57 -8.33 0.39 13.67
CA ASN A 57 -8.08 0.80 15.04
C ASN A 57 -6.96 -0.02 15.72
N SER A 58 -5.94 -0.41 14.95
CA SER A 58 -4.71 -1.07 15.45
C SER A 58 -3.46 -0.25 15.12
N GLU A 59 -2.71 0.15 16.15
CA GLU A 59 -1.42 0.83 16.00
C GLU A 59 -0.33 -0.14 15.54
N GLU A 60 -0.31 -1.35 16.14
CA GLU A 60 0.64 -2.39 15.77
C GLU A 60 0.56 -2.73 14.28
N LEU A 61 -0.65 -2.90 13.75
CA LEU A 61 -0.87 -3.20 12.35
C LEU A 61 -0.40 -2.05 11.45
N ALA A 62 -0.71 -0.80 11.81
CA ALA A 62 -0.27 0.36 11.05
C ALA A 62 1.26 0.48 10.99
N VAL A 63 1.94 0.26 12.13
CA VAL A 63 3.41 0.27 12.20
C VAL A 63 4.01 -0.89 11.40
N ALA A 64 3.42 -2.08 11.46
CA ALA A 64 3.86 -3.24 10.69
C ALA A 64 3.71 -2.99 9.18
N THR A 65 2.56 -2.45 8.74
CA THR A 65 2.33 -2.07 7.34
C THR A 65 3.38 -1.07 6.86
N TYR A 66 3.62 0.01 7.62
CA TYR A 66 4.65 0.99 7.27
C TYR A 66 6.03 0.35 7.11
N LYS A 67 6.45 -0.46 8.10
CA LYS A 67 7.77 -1.13 8.08
C LYS A 67 7.92 -2.09 6.91
N ASN A 68 6.86 -2.81 6.54
CA ASN A 68 6.87 -3.74 5.42
C ASN A 68 6.93 -2.99 4.08
N LEU A 69 6.10 -1.96 3.90
CA LEU A 69 6.08 -1.16 2.66
C LEU A 69 7.38 -0.38 2.45
N ALA A 70 7.98 0.17 3.50
CA ALA A 70 9.25 0.90 3.41
C ALA A 70 10.46 0.02 3.08
N ARG A 71 10.29 -1.31 3.09
CA ARG A 71 11.32 -2.31 2.76
C ARG A 71 11.09 -2.97 1.41
N LEU A 72 10.02 -2.60 0.71
CA LEU A 72 9.80 -3.10 -0.65
C LEU A 72 10.95 -2.63 -1.56
N PRO A 73 11.44 -3.50 -2.45
CA PRO A 73 12.53 -3.21 -3.35
C PRO A 73 12.21 -2.11 -4.38
#